data_AF-A0A7J6KFG1-F1
#
_entry.id   AF-A0A7J6KFG1-F1
#
_cell.length_a   1.000
_cell.length_b   1.000
_cell.length_c   1.000
_cell.angle_alpha   90.00
_cell.angle_beta   90.00
_cell.angle_gamma   90.00
#
_symmetry.space_group_name_H-M   'P 1'
#
loop_
_entity.id
_entity.type
_entity.pdbx_description
1 polymer ?
#
loop_
_entity_poly.entity_id
_entity_poly.type
_entity_poly.pdbx_seq_one_letter_code
_entity_poly.pdbx_strand_id
1 'polypeptide(L)'
;MAETREGGQSGAASILGAEAFPELLSKVPLNPQMDEDKHFNKYKWGNEPIPVNRRTGSRMNSSIYDNRNHEAVRHPWSTDARTFHPNDHPEADRINTQYSNMVSDSFPEGGFSDAPRFSSNWERLLAYHHGLYSPEKFNSTTKTADEIRLAVNDFAAKVHADDPKNACKYLMIEEFKCLQSAQARIDPQGAATKCVKWFNEWRQCAWDQEKMVKGYNYIEDRRARKHKPYIGAPDLQYS
;
A
#
# COMPACT_ATOMS: atom_id res chain seq x y z
N MET A 1 35.03 -70.58 19.40
CA MET A 1 34.72 -69.16 19.68
C MET A 1 35.53 -68.31 18.72
N ALA A 2 34.85 -67.64 17.78
CA ALA A 2 35.19 -66.32 17.22
C ALA A 2 34.30 -66.11 15.99
N GLU A 3 33.06 -65.70 16.23
CA GLU A 3 32.15 -65.16 15.22
C GLU A 3 32.60 -63.72 14.94
N THR A 4 33.16 -63.46 13.76
CA THR A 4 33.43 -62.10 13.29
C THR A 4 32.13 -61.48 12.79
N ARG A 5 31.50 -60.66 13.65
CA ARG A 5 30.41 -59.76 13.27
C ARG A 5 30.98 -58.63 12.40
N GLU A 6 30.60 -58.60 11.13
CA GLU A 6 30.68 -57.40 10.31
C GLU A 6 29.73 -56.35 10.90
N GLY A 7 30.31 -55.41 11.65
CA GLY A 7 29.62 -54.21 12.08
C GLY A 7 29.41 -53.29 10.89
N GLY A 8 28.24 -53.40 10.26
CA GLY A 8 27.76 -52.42 9.30
C GLY A 8 27.67 -51.05 9.96
N GLN A 9 28.65 -50.18 9.68
CA GLN A 9 28.54 -48.75 9.95
C GLN A 9 27.45 -48.19 9.04
N SER A 10 26.25 -48.03 9.59
CA SER A 10 25.20 -47.20 8.98
C SER A 10 25.70 -45.76 8.96
N GLY A 11 26.08 -45.28 7.77
CA GLY A 11 26.34 -43.87 7.54
C GLY A 11 25.08 -43.07 7.85
N ALA A 12 25.05 -42.40 9.00
CA ALA A 12 24.02 -41.44 9.33
C ALA A 12 24.13 -40.28 8.33
N ALA A 13 23.29 -40.28 7.30
CA ALA A 13 23.14 -39.15 6.42
C ALA A 13 22.78 -37.92 7.29
N SER A 14 23.64 -36.91 7.31
CA SER A 14 23.37 -35.65 8.01
C SER A 14 22.17 -34.98 7.36
N ILE A 15 21.00 -35.16 7.97
CA ILE A 15 19.75 -34.60 7.47
C ILE A 15 19.77 -33.07 7.62
N LEU A 16 19.54 -32.35 6.52
CA LEU A 16 19.53 -30.90 6.52
C LEU A 16 18.21 -30.39 7.11
N GLY A 17 18.28 -29.63 8.20
CA GLY A 17 17.13 -28.90 8.74
C GLY A 17 16.05 -29.76 9.41
N ALA A 18 16.40 -30.87 10.08
CA ALA A 18 15.43 -31.75 10.74
C ALA A 18 14.42 -31.01 11.65
N GLU A 19 14.91 -30.10 12.51
CA GLU A 19 14.08 -29.34 13.45
C GLU A 19 13.54 -28.02 12.87
N ALA A 20 13.84 -27.72 11.61
CA ALA A 20 13.49 -26.44 11.00
C ALA A 20 12.07 -26.41 10.42
N PHE A 21 11.40 -27.57 10.29
CA PHE A 21 10.13 -27.70 9.58
C PHE A 21 8.99 -28.24 10.46
N PRO A 22 8.71 -27.64 11.63
CA PRO A 22 7.61 -28.08 12.48
C PRO A 22 6.25 -27.98 11.76
N GLU A 23 6.12 -27.06 10.80
CA GLU A 23 4.94 -26.91 9.93
C GLU A 23 4.64 -28.18 9.11
N LEU A 24 5.68 -28.90 8.65
CA LEU A 24 5.52 -30.16 7.92
C LEU A 24 5.27 -31.32 8.88
N LEU A 25 6.02 -31.40 9.99
CA LEU A 25 5.90 -32.50 10.95
C LEU A 25 4.53 -32.51 11.65
N SER A 26 4.09 -31.35 12.12
CA SER A 26 2.82 -31.18 12.87
C SER A 26 1.63 -30.77 11.98
N LYS A 27 1.82 -30.73 10.66
CA LYS A 27 0.81 -30.32 9.68
C LYS A 27 0.20 -28.96 10.01
N VAL A 28 1.02 -27.97 10.38
CA VAL A 28 0.54 -26.63 10.75
C VAL A 28 0.65 -25.73 9.51
N PRO A 29 -0.47 -25.39 8.84
CA PRO A 29 -0.42 -24.54 7.65
C PRO A 29 -0.09 -23.09 8.01
N LEU A 30 0.85 -22.48 7.27
CA LEU A 30 1.14 -21.05 7.41
C LEU A 30 0.04 -20.14 6.84
N ASN A 31 -0.70 -20.62 5.85
CA ASN A 31 -1.80 -19.92 5.20
C ASN A 31 -2.79 -20.93 4.58
N PRO A 32 -4.00 -20.50 4.16
CA PRO A 32 -4.99 -21.38 3.55
C PRO A 32 -4.51 -22.08 2.26
N GLN A 33 -3.66 -21.41 1.46
CA GLN A 33 -3.09 -22.01 0.25
C GLN A 33 -2.21 -23.22 0.58
N MET A 34 -1.35 -23.13 1.60
CA MET A 34 -0.52 -24.24 2.06
C MET A 34 -1.38 -25.38 2.63
N ASP A 35 -2.48 -25.06 3.33
CA ASP A 35 -3.43 -26.05 3.86
C ASP A 35 -4.07 -26.88 2.74
N GLU A 36 -4.47 -26.21 1.66
CA GLU A 36 -5.01 -26.81 0.44
C GLU A 36 -3.96 -27.65 -0.31
N ASP A 37 -2.79 -27.06 -0.59
CA ASP A 37 -1.70 -27.70 -1.36
C ASP A 37 -1.15 -28.96 -0.67
N LYS A 38 -1.06 -28.95 0.67
CA LYS A 38 -0.53 -30.08 1.47
C LYS A 38 -1.63 -30.97 2.05
N HIS A 39 -2.89 -30.68 1.76
CA HIS A 39 -4.07 -31.41 2.24
C HIS A 39 -4.08 -31.60 3.77
N PHE A 40 -3.70 -30.56 4.51
CA PHE A 40 -3.75 -30.56 5.98
C PHE A 40 -5.19 -30.41 6.50
N ASN A 41 -6.06 -29.75 5.73
CA ASN A 41 -7.50 -29.57 5.99
C ASN A 41 -7.80 -28.99 7.38
N LYS A 42 -6.97 -28.05 7.86
CA LYS A 42 -7.14 -27.39 9.15
C LYS A 42 -7.89 -26.07 9.05
N TYR A 43 -7.99 -25.45 7.87
CA TYR A 43 -8.82 -24.26 7.67
C TYR A 43 -10.27 -24.66 7.37
N LYS A 44 -11.16 -24.44 8.34
CA LYS A 44 -12.60 -24.81 8.24
C LYS A 44 -13.30 -24.21 7.02
N TRP A 45 -12.90 -23.02 6.60
CA TRP A 45 -13.54 -22.26 5.52
C TRP A 45 -12.94 -22.56 4.14
N GLY A 46 -11.99 -23.50 4.05
CA GLY A 46 -11.26 -23.78 2.81
C GLY A 46 -10.34 -22.63 2.39
N ASN A 47 -10.09 -22.53 1.10
CA ASN A 47 -9.25 -21.50 0.48
C ASN A 47 -9.94 -20.98 -0.79
N GLU A 48 -10.00 -19.66 -0.95
CA GLU A 48 -10.27 -19.02 -2.25
C GLU A 48 -8.92 -18.58 -2.83
N PRO A 49 -8.36 -19.28 -3.85
CA PRO A 49 -7.03 -18.98 -4.33
C PRO A 49 -6.96 -17.58 -4.98
N ILE A 50 -5.97 -16.78 -4.58
CA ILE A 50 -5.70 -15.49 -5.25
C ILE A 50 -5.24 -15.79 -6.68
N PRO A 51 -5.96 -15.33 -7.73
CA PRO A 51 -5.64 -15.66 -9.11
C PRO A 51 -4.32 -15.03 -9.57
N VAL A 52 -3.71 -15.58 -10.62
CA VAL A 52 -2.38 -15.14 -11.08
C VAL A 52 -2.31 -13.66 -11.47
N ASN A 53 -3.39 -13.12 -12.05
CA ASN A 53 -3.52 -11.69 -12.40
C ASN A 53 -3.60 -10.75 -11.18
N ARG A 54 -3.80 -11.28 -9.97
CA ARG A 54 -3.69 -10.54 -8.69
C ARG A 54 -2.41 -10.84 -7.94
N ARG A 55 -1.83 -12.03 -8.11
CA ARG A 55 -0.52 -12.35 -7.51
C ARG A 55 0.63 -11.59 -8.16
N THR A 56 0.53 -11.30 -9.46
CA THR A 56 1.53 -10.57 -10.24
C THR A 56 0.87 -9.81 -11.40
N GLY A 57 1.60 -8.84 -11.96
CA GLY A 57 1.22 -8.16 -13.19
C GLY A 57 2.01 -6.87 -13.38
N SER A 58 1.94 -6.30 -14.58
CA SER A 58 2.51 -4.97 -14.87
C SER A 58 1.59 -3.85 -14.40
N ARG A 59 2.16 -2.65 -14.25
CA ARG A 59 1.38 -1.41 -14.07
C ARG A 59 0.50 -1.14 -15.30
N MET A 60 -0.64 -0.48 -15.07
CA MET A 60 -1.59 -0.11 -16.13
C MET A 60 -2.08 1.33 -16.01
N ASN A 61 -2.50 1.90 -17.12
CA ASN A 61 -3.23 3.16 -17.17
C ASN A 61 -4.68 2.93 -16.68
N SER A 62 -5.25 3.87 -15.91
CA SER A 62 -6.54 3.68 -15.22
C SER A 62 -7.60 4.74 -15.50
N SER A 63 -7.22 5.89 -16.07
CA SER A 63 -8.17 6.98 -16.33
C SER A 63 -8.99 6.66 -17.57
N ILE A 64 -10.31 6.76 -17.47
CA ILE A 64 -11.22 6.68 -18.63
C ILE A 64 -10.98 7.79 -19.67
N TYR A 65 -10.27 8.85 -19.27
CA TYR A 65 -9.89 9.96 -20.15
C TYR A 65 -8.52 9.75 -20.81
N ASP A 66 -7.88 8.60 -20.61
CA ASP A 66 -6.68 8.18 -21.33
C ASP A 66 -7.07 7.24 -22.47
N ASN A 67 -6.56 7.51 -23.68
CA ASN A 67 -6.81 6.65 -24.84
C ASN A 67 -6.27 5.23 -24.65
N ARG A 68 -5.25 5.05 -23.79
CA ARG A 68 -4.64 3.77 -23.47
C ARG A 68 -5.15 3.19 -22.15
N ASN A 69 -6.37 3.53 -21.75
CA ASN A 69 -6.95 3.02 -20.52
C ASN A 69 -6.94 1.47 -20.49
N HIS A 70 -6.59 0.91 -19.35
CA HIS A 70 -6.40 -0.54 -19.12
C HIS A 70 -5.27 -1.19 -19.94
N GLU A 71 -4.45 -0.41 -20.63
CA GLU A 71 -3.21 -0.91 -21.24
C GLU A 71 -2.04 -0.83 -20.25
N ALA A 72 -1.04 -1.70 -20.46
CA ALA A 72 0.18 -1.69 -19.67
C ALA A 72 1.01 -0.42 -19.91
N VAL A 73 1.62 0.10 -18.85
CA VAL A 73 2.51 1.26 -18.93
C VAL A 73 3.75 0.91 -19.78
N ARG A 74 4.06 1.77 -20.75
CA ARG A 74 5.25 1.60 -21.61
C ARG A 74 6.51 2.08 -20.90
N HIS A 75 7.57 1.27 -20.97
CA HIS A 75 8.89 1.54 -20.40
C HIS A 75 9.98 1.51 -21.49
N PRO A 76 11.17 2.08 -21.24
CA PRO A 76 12.31 2.00 -22.16
C PRO A 76 12.86 0.57 -22.36
N TRP A 77 12.62 -0.33 -21.41
CA TRP A 77 13.01 -1.74 -21.48
C TRP A 77 11.84 -2.64 -21.89
N SER A 78 12.16 -3.85 -22.35
CA SER A 78 11.14 -4.87 -22.59
C SER A 78 10.46 -5.27 -21.28
N THR A 79 9.14 -5.17 -21.23
CA THR A 79 8.31 -5.60 -20.09
C THR A 79 7.21 -6.51 -20.59
N ASP A 80 6.83 -7.47 -19.75
CA ASP A 80 5.56 -8.19 -19.93
C ASP A 80 4.40 -7.19 -19.84
N ALA A 81 3.44 -7.29 -20.76
CA ALA A 81 2.28 -6.41 -20.85
C ALA A 81 1.03 -7.00 -20.18
N ARG A 82 1.12 -8.18 -19.55
CA ARG A 82 0.04 -8.75 -18.75
C ARG A 82 -0.14 -7.93 -17.47
N THR A 83 -1.26 -7.22 -17.39
CA THR A 83 -1.56 -6.27 -16.31
C THR A 83 -2.07 -6.96 -15.05
N PHE A 84 -1.78 -6.35 -13.90
CA PHE A 84 -2.48 -6.67 -12.66
C PHE A 84 -3.96 -6.26 -12.82
N HIS A 85 -4.88 -7.13 -12.41
CA HIS A 85 -6.31 -6.84 -12.47
C HIS A 85 -6.87 -6.67 -11.05
N PRO A 86 -7.32 -5.46 -10.69
CA PRO A 86 -8.00 -5.23 -9.41
C PRO A 86 -9.23 -6.12 -9.24
N ASN A 87 -9.63 -6.35 -7.99
CA ASN A 87 -10.83 -7.14 -7.71
C ASN A 87 -12.10 -6.28 -7.79
N ASP A 88 -12.63 -6.10 -9.00
CA ASP A 88 -13.82 -5.27 -9.24
C ASP A 88 -15.14 -5.92 -8.77
N HIS A 89 -15.15 -7.24 -8.62
CA HIS A 89 -16.31 -8.04 -8.23
C HIS A 89 -15.96 -8.97 -7.07
N PRO A 90 -15.69 -8.44 -5.87
CA PRO A 90 -15.35 -9.25 -4.71
C PRO A 90 -16.54 -10.09 -4.25
N GLU A 91 -16.26 -11.26 -3.68
CA GLU A 91 -17.27 -12.05 -2.98
C GLU A 91 -17.85 -11.28 -1.78
N ALA A 92 -19.06 -11.67 -1.37
CA ALA A 92 -19.77 -10.98 -0.29
C ALA A 92 -19.09 -11.15 1.07
N ASP A 93 -18.61 -12.36 1.38
CA ASP A 93 -18.00 -12.67 2.69
C ASP A 93 -16.48 -12.72 2.60
N ARG A 94 -15.85 -11.55 2.73
CA ARG A 94 -14.39 -11.44 2.84
C ARG A 94 -13.94 -11.71 4.28
N ILE A 95 -13.88 -12.99 4.67
CA ILE A 95 -13.59 -13.45 6.04
C ILE A 95 -12.39 -12.71 6.68
N ASN A 96 -11.31 -12.51 5.92
CA ASN A 96 -10.16 -11.73 6.36
C ASN A 96 -10.24 -10.29 5.82
N THR A 97 -10.63 -9.35 6.68
CA THR A 97 -10.68 -7.91 6.37
C THR A 97 -9.41 -7.14 6.79
N GLN A 98 -8.33 -7.85 7.16
CA GLN A 98 -7.07 -7.22 7.51
C GLN A 98 -6.38 -6.63 6.28
N TYR A 99 -5.50 -5.65 6.51
CA TYR A 99 -4.75 -4.97 5.46
C TYR A 99 -4.04 -5.93 4.50
N SER A 100 -3.47 -7.03 5.02
CA SER A 100 -2.77 -8.03 4.22
C SER A 100 -3.65 -8.67 3.15
N ASN A 101 -4.95 -8.86 3.39
CA ASN A 101 -5.87 -9.41 2.39
C ASN A 101 -6.53 -8.31 1.54
N MET A 102 -6.68 -7.10 2.08
CA MET A 102 -7.27 -5.96 1.35
C MET A 102 -6.30 -5.38 0.32
N VAL A 103 -5.00 -5.38 0.61
CA VAL A 103 -3.98 -4.81 -0.30
C VAL A 103 -3.94 -5.58 -1.62
N SER A 104 -4.13 -6.91 -1.58
CA SER A 104 -4.06 -7.82 -2.73
C SER A 104 -5.18 -7.61 -3.76
N ASP A 105 -6.24 -6.88 -3.41
CA ASP A 105 -7.28 -6.47 -4.37
C ASP A 105 -6.86 -5.28 -5.24
N SER A 106 -5.88 -4.48 -4.80
CA SER A 106 -5.47 -3.25 -5.47
C SER A 106 -4.01 -3.26 -5.91
N PHE A 107 -3.14 -4.04 -5.26
CA PHE A 107 -1.73 -4.14 -5.56
C PHE A 107 -1.22 -5.57 -5.35
N PRO A 108 -0.29 -6.07 -6.19
CA PRO A 108 0.37 -7.34 -5.94
C PRO A 108 1.38 -7.22 -4.78
N GLU A 109 1.28 -8.09 -3.77
CA GLU A 109 2.13 -8.04 -2.56
C GLU A 109 3.63 -8.12 -2.89
N GLY A 110 3.99 -8.95 -3.87
CA GLY A 110 5.36 -9.12 -4.37
C GLY A 110 5.88 -7.95 -5.22
N GLY A 111 5.08 -6.90 -5.42
CA GLY A 111 5.39 -5.83 -6.37
C GLY A 111 4.99 -6.17 -7.81
N PHE A 112 5.14 -5.18 -8.69
CA PHE A 112 4.82 -5.33 -10.11
C PHE A 112 5.93 -6.07 -10.87
N SER A 113 5.58 -6.74 -11.96
CA SER A 113 6.50 -7.56 -12.77
C SER A 113 7.22 -6.78 -13.90
N ASP A 114 7.30 -5.46 -13.79
CA ASP A 114 7.87 -4.56 -14.80
C ASP A 114 9.27 -4.04 -14.43
N ALA A 115 9.94 -4.71 -13.48
CA ALA A 115 11.28 -4.36 -13.03
C ALA A 115 12.35 -4.64 -14.11
N PRO A 116 13.24 -3.67 -14.43
CA PRO A 116 14.30 -3.88 -15.40
C PRO A 116 15.49 -4.66 -14.82
N ARG A 117 16.14 -5.45 -15.69
CA ARG A 117 17.52 -5.91 -15.50
C ARG A 117 18.41 -5.19 -16.52
N PHE A 118 18.87 -4.00 -16.16
CA PHE A 118 19.74 -3.19 -17.03
C PHE A 118 21.01 -3.96 -17.40
N SER A 119 21.39 -3.90 -18.68
CA SER A 119 22.63 -4.49 -19.18
C SER A 119 23.83 -3.65 -18.77
N SER A 120 23.63 -2.34 -18.61
CA SER A 120 24.69 -1.39 -18.30
C SER A 120 24.29 -0.37 -17.24
N ASN A 121 25.27 0.16 -16.50
CA ASN A 121 25.01 1.22 -15.52
C ASN A 121 24.58 2.55 -16.18
N TRP A 122 25.08 2.85 -17.38
CA TRP A 122 24.71 4.08 -18.08
C TRP A 122 23.21 4.09 -18.48
N GLU A 123 22.63 2.94 -18.83
CA GLU A 123 21.19 2.81 -19.10
C GLU A 123 20.36 3.16 -17.87
N ARG A 124 20.77 2.63 -16.71
CA ARG A 124 20.15 2.94 -15.41
C ARG A 124 20.25 4.44 -15.10
N LEU A 125 21.42 5.03 -15.27
CA LEU A 125 21.65 6.45 -15.01
C LEU A 125 20.79 7.32 -15.92
N LEU A 126 20.70 6.99 -17.21
CA LEU A 126 19.89 7.72 -18.17
C LEU A 126 18.40 7.59 -17.87
N ALA A 127 17.92 6.38 -17.58
CA ALA A 127 16.53 6.13 -17.21
C ALA A 127 16.16 6.85 -15.89
N TYR A 128 17.07 6.87 -14.91
CA TYR A 128 16.89 7.61 -13.67
C TYR A 128 16.86 9.13 -13.92
N HIS A 129 17.80 9.65 -14.70
CA HIS A 129 17.90 11.07 -15.04
C HIS A 129 16.63 11.60 -15.74
N HIS A 130 16.04 10.81 -16.64
CA HIS A 130 14.79 11.16 -17.32
C HIS A 130 13.52 10.82 -16.52
N GLY A 131 13.63 10.39 -15.26
CA GLY A 131 12.49 10.10 -14.40
C GLY A 131 11.70 8.84 -14.80
N LEU A 132 12.29 7.94 -15.58
CA LEU A 132 11.67 6.71 -16.07
C LEU A 132 12.00 5.49 -15.20
N TYR A 133 13.00 5.59 -14.32
CA TYR A 133 13.37 4.53 -13.39
C TYR A 133 13.67 5.10 -12.00
N SER A 134 13.16 4.41 -10.97
CA SER A 134 13.59 4.57 -9.57
C SER A 134 13.61 3.19 -8.91
N PRO A 135 14.70 2.79 -8.24
CA PRO A 135 14.77 1.48 -7.60
C PRO A 135 13.69 1.32 -6.53
N GLU A 136 13.35 2.41 -5.84
CA GLU A 136 12.28 2.43 -4.83
C GLU A 136 10.89 2.10 -5.41
N LYS A 137 10.67 2.42 -6.68
CA LYS A 137 9.41 2.13 -7.38
C LYS A 137 9.39 0.75 -8.03
N PHE A 138 10.46 0.37 -8.72
CA PHE A 138 10.46 -0.82 -9.57
C PHE A 138 10.96 -2.09 -8.88
N ASN A 139 11.77 -1.98 -7.82
CA ASN A 139 12.36 -3.13 -7.14
C ASN A 139 11.97 -3.17 -5.66
N SER A 140 10.68 -3.01 -5.40
CA SER A 140 10.08 -2.97 -4.06
C SER A 140 8.79 -3.78 -4.02
N THR A 141 8.51 -4.34 -2.85
CA THR A 141 7.23 -4.98 -2.52
C THR A 141 6.24 -3.96 -1.94
N THR A 142 5.00 -4.36 -1.71
CA THR A 142 4.07 -3.57 -0.90
C THR A 142 4.56 -3.48 0.54
N LYS A 143 4.29 -2.35 1.19
CA LYS A 143 4.52 -2.16 2.62
C LYS A 143 3.50 -2.91 3.46
N THR A 144 3.97 -3.60 4.50
CA THR A 144 3.11 -4.23 5.50
C THR A 144 2.43 -3.18 6.39
N ALA A 145 1.33 -3.56 7.05
CA ALA A 145 0.62 -2.65 7.95
C ALA A 145 1.49 -2.13 9.10
N ASP A 146 2.38 -2.97 9.63
CA ASP A 146 3.28 -2.58 10.73
C ASP A 146 4.35 -1.60 10.26
N GLU A 147 4.96 -1.83 9.09
CA GLU A 147 5.89 -0.86 8.49
C GLU A 147 5.21 0.50 8.26
N ILE A 148 3.96 0.50 7.79
CA ILE A 148 3.17 1.74 7.61
C ILE A 148 2.96 2.43 8.96
N ARG A 149 2.55 1.70 10.00
CA ARG A 149 2.33 2.26 11.35
C ARG A 149 3.61 2.86 11.93
N LEU A 150 4.73 2.14 11.83
CA LEU A 150 6.04 2.62 12.31
C LEU A 150 6.44 3.91 11.59
N ALA A 151 6.36 3.94 10.26
CA ALA A 151 6.70 5.12 9.48
C ALA A 151 5.81 6.34 9.84
N VAL A 152 4.51 6.11 10.03
CA VAL A 152 3.55 7.17 10.40
C VAL A 152 3.81 7.68 11.82
N ASN A 153 4.08 6.79 12.78
CA ASN A 153 4.37 7.18 14.16
C ASN A 153 5.68 7.97 14.26
N ASP A 154 6.74 7.54 13.56
CA ASP A 154 8.01 8.25 13.51
C ASP A 154 7.86 9.63 12.86
N PHE A 155 7.05 9.73 11.80
CA PHE A 155 6.75 11.02 11.18
C PHE A 155 5.96 11.93 12.13
N ALA A 156 4.90 11.42 12.76
CA ALA A 156 4.08 12.18 13.70
C ALA A 156 4.89 12.72 14.89
N ALA A 157 5.84 11.92 15.41
CA ALA A 157 6.74 12.36 16.47
C ALA A 157 7.63 13.52 16.01
N LYS A 158 8.19 13.46 14.80
CA LYS A 158 8.99 14.55 14.20
C LYS A 158 8.16 15.81 14.00
N VAL A 159 6.94 15.69 13.47
CA VAL A 159 6.03 16.84 13.28
C VAL A 159 5.62 17.46 14.62
N HIS A 160 5.37 16.63 15.64
CA HIS A 160 5.06 17.15 16.97
C HIS A 160 6.25 17.89 17.60
N ALA A 161 7.47 17.40 17.37
CA ALA A 161 8.69 18.04 17.86
C ALA A 161 9.00 19.37 17.14
N ASP A 162 8.61 19.52 15.88
CA ASP A 162 8.80 20.73 15.07
C ASP A 162 7.92 21.90 15.54
N ASP A 163 6.60 21.71 15.57
CA ASP A 163 5.67 22.70 16.14
C ASP A 163 4.48 22.04 16.87
N PRO A 164 4.51 21.99 18.22
CA PRO A 164 3.41 21.45 19.01
C PRO A 164 2.09 22.23 18.86
N LYS A 165 2.15 23.54 18.58
CA LYS A 165 0.99 24.46 18.57
C LYS A 165 0.40 24.69 17.18
N ASN A 166 0.98 24.09 16.15
CA ASN A 166 0.46 24.13 14.79
C ASN A 166 -0.89 23.40 14.69
N ALA A 167 -1.92 24.10 14.23
CA ALA A 167 -3.26 23.55 14.03
C ALA A 167 -3.30 22.52 12.89
N CYS A 168 -2.43 22.68 11.88
CA CYS A 168 -2.44 21.89 10.65
C CYS A 168 -1.65 20.58 10.75
N LYS A 169 -1.04 20.30 11.91
CA LYS A 169 -0.19 19.12 12.16
C LYS A 169 -0.87 17.81 11.78
N TYR A 170 -2.11 17.58 12.23
CA TYR A 170 -2.79 16.31 11.96
C TYR A 170 -3.18 16.14 10.49
N LEU A 171 -3.43 17.23 9.75
CA LEU A 171 -3.69 17.18 8.32
C LEU A 171 -2.44 16.70 7.56
N MET A 172 -1.26 17.19 7.96
CA MET A 172 0.02 16.74 7.42
C MET A 172 0.33 15.28 7.77
N ILE A 173 -0.07 14.81 8.95
CA ILE A 173 0.07 13.40 9.33
C ILE A 173 -0.90 12.51 8.54
N GLU A 174 -2.13 12.96 8.28
CA GLU A 174 -3.13 12.21 7.51
C GLU A 174 -2.78 12.11 6.03
N GLU A 175 -2.23 13.16 5.39
CA GLU A 175 -1.72 13.02 4.03
C GLU A 175 -0.59 11.98 3.96
N PHE A 176 0.34 11.99 4.93
CA PHE A 176 1.44 11.04 4.97
C PHE A 176 0.93 9.60 5.18
N LYS A 177 -0.01 9.41 6.11
CA LYS A 177 -0.67 8.11 6.34
C LYS A 177 -1.41 7.62 5.09
N CYS A 178 -2.13 8.50 4.41
CA CYS A 178 -2.82 8.21 3.16
C CYS A 178 -1.82 7.73 2.09
N LEU A 179 -0.70 8.45 1.90
CA LEU A 179 0.33 8.09 0.93
C LEU A 179 0.97 6.72 1.24
N GLN A 180 1.27 6.43 2.51
CA GLN A 180 1.83 5.14 2.91
C GLN A 180 0.83 3.99 2.68
N SER A 181 -0.41 4.15 3.14
CA SER A 181 -1.46 3.11 2.99
C SER A 181 -1.87 2.86 1.54
N ALA A 182 -1.78 3.88 0.67
CA ALA A 182 -2.02 3.77 -0.77
C ALA A 182 -0.77 3.36 -1.56
N GLN A 183 0.32 2.96 -0.90
CA GLN A 183 1.53 2.42 -1.53
C GLN A 183 2.21 3.39 -2.51
N ALA A 184 2.32 4.67 -2.14
CA ALA A 184 2.88 5.74 -2.98
C ALA A 184 4.31 5.48 -3.50
N ARG A 185 5.08 4.56 -2.89
CA ARG A 185 6.40 4.17 -3.40
C ARG A 185 6.32 3.45 -4.74
N ILE A 186 5.34 2.57 -4.92
CA ILE A 186 5.16 1.77 -6.14
C ILE A 186 4.10 2.34 -7.08
N ASP A 187 3.11 3.07 -6.55
CA ASP A 187 2.10 3.82 -7.31
C ASP A 187 1.93 5.27 -6.80
N PRO A 188 2.87 6.17 -7.15
CA PRO A 188 2.81 7.56 -6.71
C PRO A 188 1.57 8.32 -7.22
N GLN A 189 1.14 8.06 -8.45
CA GLN A 189 0.06 8.81 -9.09
C GLN A 189 -1.30 8.42 -8.52
N GLY A 190 -1.56 7.12 -8.32
CA GLY A 190 -2.77 6.66 -7.68
C GLY A 190 -2.87 7.11 -6.22
N ALA A 191 -1.75 7.09 -5.49
CA ALA A 191 -1.71 7.60 -4.11
C ALA A 191 -1.95 9.12 -4.06
N ALA A 192 -1.29 9.92 -4.89
CA ALA A 192 -1.49 11.37 -4.94
C ALA A 192 -2.95 11.74 -5.24
N THR A 193 -3.60 11.01 -6.15
CA THR A 193 -5.04 11.20 -6.46
C THR A 193 -5.94 11.04 -5.23
N LYS A 194 -5.58 10.13 -4.31
CA LYS A 194 -6.33 9.91 -3.06
C LYS A 194 -6.01 10.96 -1.99
N CYS A 195 -4.76 11.41 -1.92
CA CYS A 195 -4.25 12.18 -0.79
C CYS A 195 -4.20 13.70 -1.02
N VAL A 196 -4.34 14.17 -2.27
CA VAL A 196 -4.35 15.62 -2.60
C VAL A 196 -5.42 16.41 -1.84
N LYS A 197 -6.51 15.77 -1.44
CA LYS A 197 -7.55 16.38 -0.58
C LYS A 197 -6.98 16.84 0.77
N TRP A 198 -6.13 16.03 1.40
CA TRP A 198 -5.55 16.36 2.71
C TRP A 198 -4.52 17.47 2.61
N PHE A 199 -3.75 17.48 1.52
CA PHE A 199 -2.85 18.59 1.20
C PHE A 199 -3.64 19.91 1.02
N ASN A 200 -4.80 19.86 0.36
CA ASN A 200 -5.67 21.02 0.20
C ASN A 200 -6.22 21.52 1.55
N GLU A 201 -6.67 20.62 2.43
CA GLU A 201 -7.11 20.98 3.79
C GLU A 201 -5.97 21.58 4.62
N TRP A 202 -4.77 21.01 4.52
CA TRP A 202 -3.57 21.57 5.16
C TRP A 202 -3.29 22.99 4.66
N ARG A 203 -3.42 23.23 3.36
CA ARG A 203 -3.20 24.56 2.75
C ARG A 203 -4.23 25.59 3.20
N GLN A 204 -5.50 25.20 3.34
CA GLN A 204 -6.55 26.05 3.92
C GLN A 204 -6.25 26.39 5.38
N CYS A 205 -5.93 25.38 6.18
CA CYS A 205 -5.56 25.55 7.58
C CYS A 205 -4.34 26.47 7.76
N ALA A 206 -3.33 26.36 6.88
CA ALA A 206 -2.14 27.21 6.94
C ALA A 206 -2.51 28.69 6.78
N TRP A 207 -3.41 29.00 5.84
CA TRP A 207 -3.92 30.36 5.68
C TRP A 207 -4.77 30.80 6.89
N ASP A 208 -5.60 29.91 7.44
CA ASP A 208 -6.44 30.21 8.60
C ASP A 208 -5.61 30.48 9.85
N GLN A 209 -4.55 29.72 10.08
CA GLN A 209 -3.62 29.99 11.18
C GLN A 209 -2.91 31.33 10.98
N GLU A 210 -2.45 31.62 9.76
CA GLU A 210 -1.74 32.87 9.45
C GLU A 210 -2.64 34.11 9.65
N LYS A 211 -3.89 34.06 9.17
CA LYS A 211 -4.85 35.17 9.31
C LYS A 211 -5.26 35.37 10.78
N MET A 212 -5.33 34.30 11.59
CA MET A 212 -5.58 34.38 13.03
C MET A 212 -4.39 34.99 13.78
N VAL A 213 -3.16 34.63 13.43
CA VAL A 213 -1.95 35.16 14.07
C VAL A 213 -1.74 36.65 13.74
N LYS A 214 -1.96 37.04 12.47
CA LYS A 214 -1.75 38.42 12.00
C LYS A 214 -2.95 39.35 12.20
N GLY A 215 -4.09 38.82 12.66
CA GLY A 215 -5.30 39.61 12.88
C GLY A 215 -5.93 40.15 11.60
N TYR A 216 -5.92 39.37 10.52
CA TYR A 216 -6.60 39.77 9.28
C TYR A 216 -8.11 39.55 9.39
N ASN A 217 -8.87 40.59 9.09
CA ASN A 217 -10.32 40.57 9.06
C ASN A 217 -10.84 41.45 7.90
N TYR A 218 -12.14 41.41 7.63
CA TYR A 218 -12.80 42.21 6.61
C TYR A 218 -14.04 42.91 7.19
N ILE A 219 -14.47 44.00 6.55
CA ILE A 219 -15.71 44.69 6.91
C ILE A 219 -16.86 43.92 6.29
N GLU A 220 -17.70 43.28 7.12
CA GLU A 220 -18.93 42.63 6.66
C GLU A 220 -20.00 43.68 6.29
N ASP A 221 -20.81 43.38 5.27
CA ASP A 221 -21.97 44.21 4.94
C ASP A 221 -23.12 43.98 5.93
N ARG A 222 -24.10 44.87 5.90
CA ARG A 222 -25.33 44.73 6.68
C ARG A 222 -26.07 43.46 6.30
N ARG A 223 -26.73 42.87 7.29
CA ARG A 223 -27.59 41.70 7.11
C ARG A 223 -28.60 41.92 5.98
N ALA A 224 -28.61 41.00 5.01
CA ALA A 224 -29.55 41.06 3.90
C ALA A 224 -31.01 41.07 4.37
N ARG A 225 -31.86 41.86 3.71
CA ARG A 225 -33.29 42.01 4.05
C ARG A 225 -34.03 40.66 4.08
N LYS A 226 -33.63 39.71 3.25
CA LYS A 226 -34.17 38.34 3.19
C LYS A 226 -33.12 37.30 3.59
N HIS A 227 -32.40 37.57 4.68
CA HIS A 227 -31.44 36.61 5.23
C HIS A 227 -32.12 35.29 5.64
N LYS A 228 -33.35 35.36 6.18
CA LYS A 228 -34.19 34.18 6.38
C LYS A 228 -35.07 33.92 5.15
N PRO A 229 -35.13 32.69 4.63
CA PRO A 229 -36.05 32.34 3.54
C PRO A 229 -37.53 32.48 3.94
N TYR A 230 -37.82 32.17 5.20
CA TYR A 230 -39.16 32.20 5.80
C TYR A 230 -39.10 32.80 7.21
N ILE A 231 -40.14 33.54 7.62
CA ILE A 231 -40.13 34.26 8.91
C ILE A 231 -40.02 33.32 10.12
N GLY A 232 -40.67 32.15 10.06
CA GLY A 232 -40.63 31.12 11.09
C GLY A 232 -39.41 30.20 11.03
N ALA A 233 -38.53 30.35 10.03
CA ALA A 233 -37.27 29.60 10.02
C ALA A 233 -36.33 30.15 11.11
N PRO A 234 -35.55 29.28 11.79
CA PRO A 234 -34.51 29.73 12.71
C PRO A 234 -33.34 30.34 11.92
N ASP A 235 -32.80 31.45 12.39
CA ASP A 235 -31.55 32.03 11.90
C ASP A 235 -30.38 31.53 12.75
N LEU A 236 -29.88 30.35 12.40
CA LEU A 236 -28.65 29.81 12.98
C LEU A 236 -27.52 30.82 12.77
N GLN A 237 -26.90 31.24 13.86
CA GLN A 237 -25.77 32.17 13.83
C GLN A 237 -24.50 31.41 13.46
N TYR A 238 -23.75 31.95 12.51
CA TYR A 238 -22.43 31.45 12.11
C TYR A 238 -21.40 32.51 12.52
N SER A 239 -20.33 32.05 13.16
CA SER A 239 -19.21 32.89 13.61
C SER A 239 -18.37 33.42 12.45
#